data_AF-A0A9P8YDT8-F1
#
_entry.id   AF-A0A9P8YDT8-F1
#
_cell.length_a   1.000
_cell.length_b   1.000
_cell.length_c   1.000
_cell.angle_alpha   90.00
_cell.angle_beta   90.00
_cell.angle_gamma   90.00
#
_symmetry.space_group_name_H-M   'P 1'
#
loop_
_entity.id
_entity.type
_entity.pdbx_description
1 polymer ?
#
loop_
_entity_poly.entity_id
_entity_poly.type
_entity_poly.pdbx_seq_one_letter_code
_entity_poly.pdbx_strand_id
1 'polypeptide(L)'
;MRPVKDGVDSGYSTAASSTTSSTASLPQVTLTKMHLEHLNKQMSRMSALDRLRFATVMFPNLYQSTAFGLTGLVTMDMLAKIQAESPEAPSIGTIFLDTLYHFKETYDLIDRVKARFPHLTIHIYRPDGAENTAEFEEKYGEGLYDMAEELYDWIAKVEPQQRAYTELKVAAVLTGRRRSQGGARDSLSYIEVDNETGIIKINPLMDWSFSQVKSYITEHDIPYNVLLDQGYKSIGDWHSTSPVSETEDERAGRWKGRAKTECGIHNKMSRYAQFLSGQQEQQQQSSEQEQLSSALEKVERSQQISVM
;
A
#
# COMPACT_ATOMS: atom_id res chain seq x y z
N MET A 1 62.81 2.80 -26.44
CA MET A 1 63.01 4.18 -25.94
C MET A 1 61.66 4.63 -25.37
N ARG A 2 61.62 4.76 -24.04
CA ARG A 2 60.61 5.35 -23.12
C ARG A 2 59.13 5.47 -23.53
N PRO A 3 58.20 4.91 -22.71
CA PRO A 3 56.86 5.46 -22.54
C PRO A 3 56.90 6.61 -21.51
N VAL A 4 56.04 7.61 -21.68
CA VAL A 4 55.74 8.62 -20.64
C VAL A 4 54.23 8.64 -20.41
N LYS A 5 53.89 8.53 -19.12
CA LYS A 5 52.57 8.59 -18.49
C LYS A 5 52.03 10.03 -18.49
N ASP A 6 50.71 10.15 -18.35
CA ASP A 6 50.00 10.90 -17.30
C ASP A 6 48.51 10.83 -17.68
N GLY A 7 47.55 10.37 -16.87
CA GLY A 7 47.47 10.29 -15.43
C GLY A 7 46.24 11.06 -14.98
N VAL A 8 45.06 10.41 -14.94
CA VAL A 8 44.01 10.77 -13.97
C VAL A 8 43.32 9.49 -13.52
N ASP A 9 43.68 9.13 -12.30
CA ASP A 9 43.13 8.11 -11.43
C ASP A 9 41.83 8.64 -10.80
N SER A 10 40.80 7.79 -10.71
CA SER A 10 39.64 8.00 -9.85
C SER A 10 38.92 6.67 -9.62
N GLY A 11 39.57 5.81 -8.82
CA GLY A 11 38.86 5.10 -7.76
C GLY A 11 38.16 3.79 -8.13
N TYR A 12 38.87 2.85 -8.75
CA TYR A 12 38.51 1.43 -8.66
C TYR A 12 39.27 0.79 -7.50
N SER A 13 38.66 0.71 -6.33
CA SER A 13 39.15 -0.16 -5.25
C SER A 13 38.68 -1.58 -5.49
N THR A 14 39.58 -2.44 -5.96
CA THR A 14 39.45 -3.89 -5.83
C THR A 14 39.83 -4.30 -4.41
N ALA A 15 38.91 -4.92 -3.67
CA ALA A 15 39.23 -5.68 -2.47
C ALA A 15 38.67 -7.10 -2.58
N ALA A 16 39.60 -8.03 -2.35
CA ALA A 16 39.56 -9.47 -2.14
C ALA A 16 38.21 -10.21 -2.03
N SER A 17 38.19 -11.35 -2.70
CA SER A 17 37.29 -12.49 -2.57
C SER A 17 36.95 -12.81 -1.10
N SER A 18 35.64 -12.72 -0.78
CA SER A 18 35.02 -13.55 0.25
C SER A 18 33.70 -14.07 -0.32
N THR A 19 33.57 -15.39 -0.34
CA THR A 19 32.37 -16.10 -0.75
C THR A 19 31.22 -15.76 0.18
N THR A 20 30.33 -14.87 -0.28
CA THR A 20 28.99 -14.71 0.29
C THR A 20 28.00 -14.65 -0.87
N SER A 21 27.04 -15.56 -0.83
CA SER A 21 25.92 -15.65 -1.76
C SER A 21 25.17 -14.32 -1.77
N SER A 22 25.44 -13.48 -2.78
CA SER A 22 24.76 -12.21 -2.97
C SER A 22 23.59 -12.42 -3.92
N THR A 23 22.40 -12.61 -3.37
CA THR A 23 21.21 -12.08 -4.02
C THR A 23 21.39 -10.57 -4.04
N ALA A 24 21.96 -10.04 -5.11
CA ALA A 24 22.12 -8.60 -5.30
C ALA A 24 20.73 -7.98 -5.36
N SER A 25 20.23 -7.52 -4.22
CA SER A 25 19.06 -6.66 -4.16
C SER A 25 19.44 -5.35 -4.81
N LEU A 26 18.67 -4.95 -5.82
CA LEU A 26 18.84 -3.65 -6.48
C LEU A 26 18.82 -2.53 -5.42
N PRO A 27 19.58 -1.43 -5.61
CA PRO A 27 19.61 -0.34 -4.63
C PRO A 27 18.20 0.21 -4.44
N GLN A 28 17.67 0.08 -3.22
CA GLN A 28 16.42 0.73 -2.84
C GLN A 28 16.65 2.23 -2.73
N VAL A 29 15.75 3.02 -3.30
CA VAL A 29 15.76 4.48 -3.14
C VAL A 29 15.49 4.79 -1.67
N THR A 30 16.52 5.19 -0.92
CA THR A 30 16.37 5.58 0.49
C THR A 30 16.14 7.08 0.62
N LEU A 31 14.94 7.48 1.03
CA LEU A 31 14.62 8.88 1.35
C LEU A 31 14.85 9.14 2.84
N THR A 32 15.79 10.03 3.17
CA THR A 32 15.98 10.50 4.55
C THR A 32 14.79 11.37 4.97
N LYS A 33 14.64 11.60 6.28
CA LYS A 33 13.64 12.54 6.80
C LYS A 33 13.76 13.92 6.15
N MET A 34 14.98 14.44 5.97
CA MET A 34 15.19 15.73 5.30
C MET A 34 14.77 15.71 3.83
N HIS A 35 15.02 14.60 3.11
CA HIS A 35 14.52 14.45 1.73
C HIS A 35 13.00 14.49 1.71
N LEU A 36 12.33 13.75 2.60
CA LEU A 36 10.87 13.73 2.68
C LEU A 36 10.31 15.12 3.00
N GLU A 37 10.86 15.83 3.98
CA GLU A 37 10.43 17.19 4.33
C GLU A 37 10.61 18.16 3.15
N HIS A 38 11.76 18.11 2.48
CA HIS A 38 12.03 18.94 1.31
C HIS A 38 11.07 18.65 0.16
N LEU A 39 10.94 17.38 -0.23
CA LEU A 39 10.11 16.97 -1.36
C LEU A 39 8.63 17.28 -1.11
N ASN A 40 8.12 17.00 0.10
CA ASN A 40 6.75 17.37 0.46
C ASN A 40 6.52 18.89 0.38
N LYS A 41 7.50 19.69 0.79
CA LYS A 41 7.43 21.16 0.65
C LYS A 41 7.41 21.58 -0.82
N GLN A 42 8.20 20.97 -1.70
CA GLN A 42 8.17 21.30 -3.13
C GLN A 42 6.87 20.87 -3.79
N MET A 43 6.41 19.64 -3.54
CA MET A 43 5.18 19.10 -4.12
C MET A 43 3.94 19.90 -3.73
N SER A 44 3.94 20.56 -2.56
CA SER A 44 2.85 21.45 -2.15
C SER A 44 2.61 22.63 -3.10
N ARG A 45 3.60 23.00 -3.92
CA ARG A 45 3.54 24.11 -4.88
C ARG A 45 3.25 23.64 -6.31
N MET A 46 3.22 22.33 -6.53
CA MET A 46 3.00 21.73 -7.85
C MET A 46 1.51 21.49 -8.09
N SER A 47 1.09 21.50 -9.36
CA SER A 47 -0.22 21.00 -9.76
C SER A 47 -0.28 19.46 -9.57
N ALA A 48 -1.47 18.88 -9.53
CA ALA A 48 -1.62 17.41 -9.44
C ALA A 48 -0.93 16.68 -10.60
N LEU A 49 -1.02 17.24 -11.82
CA LEU A 49 -0.36 16.69 -13.01
C LEU A 49 1.16 16.75 -12.89
N ASP A 50 1.72 17.87 -12.40
CA ASP A 50 3.16 18.01 -12.22
C ASP A 50 3.71 17.13 -11.09
N ARG A 51 2.91 16.88 -10.03
CA ARG A 51 3.24 15.90 -9.00
C ARG A 51 3.35 14.50 -9.58
N LEU A 52 2.46 14.13 -10.51
CA LEU A 52 2.51 12.85 -11.21
C LEU A 52 3.72 12.77 -12.14
N ARG A 53 4.00 13.81 -12.94
CA ARG A 53 5.21 13.87 -13.77
C ARG A 53 6.48 13.75 -12.95
N PHE A 54 6.54 14.43 -11.80
CA PHE A 54 7.65 14.30 -10.87
C PHE A 54 7.78 12.84 -10.38
N ALA A 55 6.68 12.21 -9.98
CA ALA A 55 6.69 10.83 -9.49
C ALA A 55 7.18 9.84 -10.56
N THR A 56 6.74 9.99 -11.81
CA THR A 56 7.15 9.12 -12.93
C THR A 56 8.64 9.22 -13.25
N VAL A 57 9.26 10.38 -12.99
CA VAL A 57 10.71 10.58 -13.20
C VAL A 57 11.51 10.09 -11.99
N MET A 58 11.05 10.39 -10.77
CA MET A 58 11.81 10.17 -9.56
C MET A 58 11.84 8.71 -9.11
N PHE A 59 10.73 7.99 -9.26
CA PHE A 59 10.55 6.67 -8.64
C PHE A 59 10.57 5.55 -9.69
N PRO A 60 11.57 4.65 -9.65
CA PRO A 60 11.57 3.45 -10.48
C PRO A 60 10.45 2.51 -10.02
N ASN A 61 9.99 1.60 -10.89
CA ASN A 61 8.95 0.61 -10.59
C ASN A 61 7.75 1.21 -9.83
N LEU A 62 7.29 2.37 -10.33
CA LEU A 62 6.12 3.06 -9.83
C LEU A 62 4.86 2.37 -10.34
N TYR A 63 3.93 2.12 -9.43
CA TYR A 63 2.60 1.60 -9.76
C TYR A 63 1.52 2.53 -9.20
N GLN A 64 0.30 2.41 -9.72
CA GLN A 64 -0.88 2.93 -9.06
C GLN A 64 -1.59 1.81 -8.30
N SER A 65 -1.90 1.99 -7.01
CA SER A 65 -2.84 1.10 -6.31
C SER A 65 -4.21 1.76 -6.27
N THR A 66 -5.23 1.04 -6.74
CA THR A 66 -6.59 1.58 -6.84
C THR A 66 -7.64 0.53 -6.49
N ALA A 67 -8.72 0.99 -5.87
CA ALA A 67 -9.99 0.27 -5.77
C ALA A 67 -11.05 0.90 -6.70
N PHE A 68 -10.60 1.65 -7.72
CA PHE A 68 -11.43 2.39 -8.68
C PHE A 68 -12.37 3.43 -8.04
N GLY A 69 -12.01 3.94 -6.85
CA GLY A 69 -12.64 5.14 -6.29
C GLY A 69 -12.30 6.39 -7.13
N LEU A 70 -13.12 7.43 -7.04
CA LEU A 70 -13.01 8.62 -7.90
C LEU A 70 -11.61 9.21 -7.98
N THR A 71 -10.92 9.36 -6.84
CA THR A 71 -9.56 9.90 -6.81
C THR A 71 -8.57 9.03 -7.58
N GLY A 72 -8.71 7.70 -7.50
CA GLY A 72 -7.89 6.79 -8.29
C GLY A 72 -8.17 6.90 -9.79
N LEU A 73 -9.43 7.08 -10.17
CA LEU A 73 -9.82 7.28 -11.57
C LEU A 73 -9.27 8.61 -12.14
N VAL A 74 -9.27 9.68 -11.36
CA VAL A 74 -8.62 10.96 -11.74
C VAL A 74 -7.12 10.75 -11.97
N THR A 75 -6.43 10.08 -11.05
CA THR A 75 -4.99 9.75 -11.22
C THR A 75 -4.76 8.95 -12.50
N MET A 76 -5.61 7.98 -12.80
CA MET A 76 -5.48 7.12 -13.98
C MET A 76 -5.63 7.92 -15.29
N ASP A 77 -6.60 8.82 -15.36
CA ASP A 77 -6.77 9.70 -16.52
C ASP A 77 -5.58 10.66 -16.69
N MET A 78 -5.09 11.26 -15.59
CA MET A 78 -3.89 12.11 -15.63
C MET A 78 -2.65 11.35 -16.08
N LEU A 79 -2.46 10.10 -15.62
CA LEU A 79 -1.36 9.23 -16.08
C LEU A 79 -1.50 8.90 -17.57
N ALA A 80 -2.71 8.64 -18.06
CA ALA A 80 -2.94 8.39 -19.48
C ALA A 80 -2.58 9.63 -20.34
N LYS A 81 -2.88 10.84 -19.86
CA LYS A 81 -2.47 12.10 -20.50
C LYS A 81 -0.94 12.24 -20.52
N ILE A 82 -0.26 11.94 -19.41
CA ILE A 82 1.21 11.95 -19.34
C ILE A 82 1.81 10.90 -20.31
N GLN A 83 1.25 9.68 -20.38
CA GLN A 83 1.70 8.65 -21.30
C GLN A 83 1.57 9.09 -22.77
N ALA A 84 0.51 9.82 -23.11
CA ALA A 84 0.32 10.34 -24.46
C ALA A 84 1.39 11.39 -24.86
N GLU A 85 2.01 12.07 -23.89
CA GLU A 85 3.14 13.00 -24.12
C GLU A 85 4.44 12.24 -24.45
N SER A 86 4.55 10.96 -24.07
CA SER A 86 5.73 10.12 -24.30
C SER A 86 5.33 8.66 -24.54
N PRO A 87 4.78 8.32 -25.72
CA PRO A 87 4.21 6.99 -25.99
C PRO A 87 5.20 5.83 -25.83
N GLU A 88 6.49 6.08 -26.03
CA GLU A 88 7.57 5.10 -25.89
C GLU A 88 7.99 4.84 -24.43
N ALA A 89 7.55 5.68 -23.49
CA ALA A 89 7.84 5.47 -22.07
C ALA A 89 7.06 4.26 -21.54
N PRO A 90 7.62 3.47 -20.62
CA PRO A 90 6.87 2.40 -19.96
C PRO A 90 5.64 2.96 -19.24
N SER A 91 4.47 2.39 -19.53
CA SER A 91 3.23 2.77 -18.86
C SER A 91 3.27 2.38 -17.38
N ILE A 92 2.76 3.26 -16.52
CA ILE A 92 2.57 2.95 -15.09
C ILE A 92 1.47 1.89 -14.94
N GLY A 93 1.86 0.72 -14.40
CA GLY A 93 0.93 -0.37 -14.12
C GLY A 93 -0.02 -0.03 -12.97
N THR A 94 -1.22 -0.62 -12.99
CA THR A 94 -2.21 -0.51 -11.93
C THR A 94 -2.33 -1.81 -11.16
N ILE A 95 -2.38 -1.74 -9.83
CA ILE A 95 -2.62 -2.85 -8.92
C ILE A 95 -4.04 -2.71 -8.36
N PHE A 96 -4.86 -3.72 -8.61
CA PHE A 96 -6.18 -3.88 -8.01
C PHE A 96 -6.18 -5.11 -7.10
N LEU A 97 -6.67 -4.93 -5.88
CA LEU A 97 -6.88 -6.01 -4.92
C LEU A 97 -8.33 -6.44 -5.01
N ASP A 98 -8.55 -7.59 -5.64
CA ASP A 98 -9.86 -8.21 -5.74
C ASP A 98 -10.10 -9.02 -4.45
N THR A 99 -10.89 -8.44 -3.54
CA THR A 99 -11.20 -9.07 -2.25
C THR A 99 -12.17 -10.23 -2.40
N LEU A 100 -12.71 -10.48 -3.59
CA LEU A 100 -13.83 -11.40 -3.88
C LEU A 100 -15.18 -10.94 -3.31
N TYR A 101 -15.22 -9.81 -2.61
CA TYR A 101 -16.42 -9.24 -2.00
C TYR A 101 -16.72 -7.82 -2.50
N HIS A 102 -16.16 -7.40 -3.64
CA HIS A 102 -16.55 -6.13 -4.27
C HIS A 102 -17.99 -6.19 -4.80
N PHE A 103 -18.61 -5.02 -4.92
CA PHE A 103 -19.89 -4.88 -5.63
C PHE A 103 -19.77 -5.28 -7.10
N LYS A 104 -20.87 -5.79 -7.68
CA LYS A 104 -20.96 -6.06 -9.12
C LYS A 104 -20.62 -4.81 -9.94
N GLU A 105 -21.11 -3.66 -9.51
CA GLU A 105 -20.90 -2.36 -10.14
C GLU A 105 -19.43 -1.93 -10.15
N THR A 106 -18.62 -2.42 -9.20
CA THR A 106 -17.16 -2.23 -9.22
C THR A 106 -16.52 -3.05 -10.35
N TYR A 107 -16.93 -4.31 -10.54
CA TYR A 107 -16.44 -5.11 -11.68
C TYR A 107 -16.90 -4.53 -13.03
N ASP A 108 -18.17 -4.12 -13.14
CA ASP A 108 -18.70 -3.45 -14.34
C ASP A 108 -17.95 -2.14 -14.64
N LEU A 109 -17.49 -1.42 -13.61
CA LEU A 109 -16.61 -0.26 -13.77
C LEU A 109 -15.23 -0.65 -14.30
N ILE A 110 -14.62 -1.73 -13.81
CA ILE A 110 -13.31 -2.19 -14.28
C ILE A 110 -13.35 -2.45 -15.79
N ASP A 111 -14.41 -3.06 -16.30
CA ASP A 111 -14.55 -3.32 -17.74
C ASP A 111 -14.68 -2.01 -18.54
N ARG A 112 -15.44 -1.04 -18.05
CA ARG A 112 -15.51 0.30 -18.67
C ARG A 112 -14.18 1.05 -18.63
N VAL A 113 -13.42 0.91 -17.54
CA VAL A 113 -12.08 1.48 -17.39
C VAL A 113 -11.11 0.86 -18.39
N LYS A 114 -11.11 -0.48 -18.55
CA LYS A 114 -10.30 -1.17 -19.57
C LYS A 114 -10.65 -0.71 -20.99
N ALA A 115 -11.93 -0.52 -21.27
CA ALA A 115 -12.37 0.01 -22.57
C ALA A 115 -11.91 1.46 -22.80
N ARG A 116 -11.92 2.30 -21.76
CA ARG A 116 -11.49 3.70 -21.83
C ARG A 116 -9.98 3.87 -21.93
N PHE A 117 -9.21 3.00 -21.28
CA PHE A 117 -7.75 3.04 -21.19
C PHE A 117 -7.13 1.71 -21.68
N PRO A 118 -7.14 1.42 -23.00
CA PRO A 118 -6.76 0.11 -23.53
C PRO A 118 -5.28 -0.24 -23.36
N HIS A 119 -4.42 0.76 -23.12
CA HIS A 119 -2.98 0.56 -22.87
C HIS A 119 -2.65 0.36 -21.38
N LEU A 120 -3.66 0.41 -20.50
CA LEU A 120 -3.46 0.26 -19.08
C LEU A 120 -3.34 -1.22 -18.69
N THR A 121 -2.20 -1.59 -18.10
CA THR A 121 -2.04 -2.90 -17.47
C THR A 121 -2.64 -2.87 -16.07
N ILE A 122 -3.65 -3.72 -15.82
CA ILE A 122 -4.24 -3.93 -14.49
C ILE A 122 -3.81 -5.29 -13.96
N HIS A 123 -2.95 -5.28 -12.94
CA HIS A 123 -2.56 -6.45 -12.16
C HIS A 123 -3.61 -6.69 -11.09
N ILE A 124 -4.29 -7.84 -11.17
CA ILE A 124 -5.33 -8.23 -10.22
C ILE A 124 -4.74 -9.25 -9.25
N TYR A 125 -4.76 -8.94 -7.97
CA TYR A 125 -4.34 -9.83 -6.89
C TYR A 125 -5.53 -10.20 -6.02
N ARG A 126 -5.63 -11.49 -5.71
CA ARG A 126 -6.69 -12.12 -4.92
C ARG A 126 -6.13 -12.78 -3.67
N PRO A 127 -7.00 -13.12 -2.68
CA PRO A 127 -6.64 -14.02 -1.60
C PRO A 127 -5.93 -15.27 -2.13
N ASP A 128 -4.83 -15.67 -1.48
CA ASP A 128 -4.05 -16.82 -1.93
C ASP A 128 -4.89 -18.10 -1.98
N GLY A 129 -4.91 -18.76 -3.14
CA GLY A 129 -5.65 -19.99 -3.38
C GLY A 129 -7.18 -19.86 -3.40
N ALA A 130 -7.73 -18.67 -3.71
CA ALA A 130 -9.16 -18.49 -3.98
C ALA A 130 -9.39 -17.53 -5.17
N GLU A 131 -10.11 -18.00 -6.18
CA GLU A 131 -10.48 -17.21 -7.36
C GLU A 131 -11.89 -16.61 -7.28
N ASN A 132 -12.72 -17.12 -6.38
CA ASN A 132 -14.10 -16.67 -6.18
C ASN A 132 -14.54 -16.81 -4.72
N THR A 133 -15.68 -16.20 -4.38
CA THR A 133 -16.23 -16.17 -3.02
C THR A 133 -16.48 -17.58 -2.46
N ALA A 134 -16.93 -18.53 -3.28
CA ALA A 134 -17.20 -19.90 -2.81
C ALA A 134 -15.92 -20.63 -2.37
N GLU A 135 -14.83 -20.49 -3.12
CA GLU A 135 -13.52 -21.05 -2.74
C GLU A 135 -12.95 -20.37 -1.49
N PHE A 136 -13.15 -19.06 -1.36
CA PHE A 136 -12.74 -18.33 -0.16
C PHE A 136 -13.48 -18.84 1.09
N GLU A 137 -14.79 -19.05 0.98
CA GLU A 137 -15.64 -19.49 2.08
C GLU A 137 -15.43 -20.96 2.42
N GLU A 138 -15.12 -21.81 1.43
CA GLU A 138 -14.68 -23.19 1.67
C GLU A 138 -13.39 -23.24 2.48
N LYS A 139 -12.43 -22.36 2.16
CA LYS A 139 -11.11 -22.36 2.79
C LYS A 139 -11.09 -21.69 4.17
N TYR A 140 -11.81 -20.58 4.33
CA TYR A 140 -11.71 -19.72 5.51
C TYR A 140 -13.01 -19.57 6.32
N GLY A 141 -14.12 -20.11 5.81
CA GLY A 141 -15.45 -20.05 6.44
C GLY A 141 -16.31 -18.90 5.92
N GLU A 142 -17.61 -19.19 5.72
CA GLU A 142 -18.63 -18.21 5.37
C GLU A 142 -18.73 -17.11 6.44
N GLY A 143 -18.80 -15.84 6.03
CA GLY A 143 -18.97 -14.72 6.97
C GLY A 143 -17.72 -14.35 7.78
N LEU A 144 -16.52 -14.73 7.34
CA LEU A 144 -15.26 -14.39 8.02
C LEU A 144 -15.12 -12.88 8.33
N TYR A 145 -15.64 -12.01 7.45
CA TYR A 145 -15.63 -10.56 7.60
C TYR A 145 -16.41 -10.05 8.83
N ASP A 146 -17.35 -10.84 9.36
CA ASP A 146 -18.09 -10.54 10.59
C ASP A 146 -17.53 -11.31 11.80
N MET A 147 -17.09 -12.56 11.60
CA MET A 147 -16.57 -13.40 12.69
C MET A 147 -15.16 -13.01 13.14
N ALA A 148 -14.31 -12.60 12.20
CA ALA A 148 -12.90 -12.30 12.44
C ALA A 148 -12.41 -11.20 11.48
N GLU A 149 -12.91 -9.97 11.68
CA GLU A 149 -12.64 -8.83 10.78
C GLU A 149 -11.15 -8.59 10.51
N GLU A 150 -10.29 -8.74 11.52
CA GLU A 150 -8.84 -8.52 11.37
C GLU A 150 -8.17 -9.60 10.52
N LEU A 151 -8.63 -10.85 10.64
CA LEU A 151 -8.16 -11.97 9.82
C LEU A 151 -8.64 -11.82 8.38
N TYR A 152 -9.90 -11.44 8.18
CA TYR A 152 -10.43 -11.11 6.87
C TYR A 152 -9.63 -9.98 6.20
N ASP A 153 -9.36 -8.88 6.91
CA ASP A 153 -8.55 -7.78 6.36
C ASP A 153 -7.15 -8.24 5.96
N TRP A 154 -6.52 -9.12 6.74
CA TRP A 154 -5.21 -9.66 6.38
C TRP A 154 -5.28 -10.51 5.11
N ILE A 155 -6.12 -11.55 5.10
CA ILE A 155 -6.22 -12.53 4.00
C ILE A 155 -6.73 -11.88 2.72
N ALA A 156 -7.76 -11.04 2.81
CA ALA A 156 -8.43 -10.49 1.65
C ALA A 156 -7.73 -9.26 1.06
N LYS A 157 -6.86 -8.58 1.82
CA LYS A 157 -6.33 -7.27 1.43
C LYS A 157 -4.84 -7.12 1.66
N VAL A 158 -4.35 -7.39 2.87
CA VAL A 158 -2.95 -7.07 3.20
C VAL A 158 -1.98 -8.09 2.61
N GLU A 159 -2.24 -9.39 2.74
CA GLU A 159 -1.40 -10.43 2.12
C GLU A 159 -1.36 -10.28 0.59
N PRO A 160 -2.50 -10.14 -0.14
CA PRO A 160 -2.45 -9.98 -1.59
C PRO A 160 -1.70 -8.72 -2.02
N GLN A 161 -1.76 -7.65 -1.23
CA GLN A 161 -0.96 -6.45 -1.46
C GLN A 161 0.53 -6.70 -1.30
N GLN A 162 0.95 -7.32 -0.20
CA GLN A 162 2.36 -7.58 0.06
C GLN A 162 2.97 -8.50 -1.01
N ARG A 163 2.19 -9.51 -1.43
CA ARG A 163 2.55 -10.39 -2.54
C ARG A 163 2.66 -9.63 -3.85
N ALA A 164 1.68 -8.78 -4.18
CA ALA A 164 1.74 -7.91 -5.35
C ALA A 164 3.00 -7.03 -5.37
N TYR A 165 3.32 -6.40 -4.23
CA TYR A 165 4.50 -5.54 -4.13
C TYR A 165 5.81 -6.31 -4.33
N THR A 166 5.88 -7.53 -3.80
CA THR A 166 7.05 -8.40 -3.92
C THR A 166 7.23 -8.90 -5.36
N GLU A 167 6.19 -9.49 -5.94
CA GLU A 167 6.25 -10.09 -7.29
C GLU A 167 6.51 -9.03 -8.37
N LEU A 168 5.86 -7.86 -8.26
CA LEU A 168 6.01 -6.76 -9.20
C LEU A 168 7.24 -5.87 -8.90
N LYS A 169 7.98 -6.17 -7.81
CA LYS A 169 9.14 -5.39 -7.35
C LYS A 169 8.83 -3.89 -7.22
N VAL A 170 7.68 -3.59 -6.63
CA VAL A 170 7.18 -2.21 -6.45
C VAL A 170 8.15 -1.46 -5.56
N ALA A 171 8.57 -0.26 -5.99
CA ALA A 171 9.34 0.64 -5.13
C ALA A 171 8.52 1.83 -4.63
N ALA A 172 7.53 2.26 -5.43
CA ALA A 172 6.62 3.34 -5.08
C ALA A 172 5.20 3.06 -5.59
N VAL A 173 4.21 3.59 -4.87
CA VAL A 173 2.79 3.43 -5.20
C VAL A 173 2.04 4.75 -5.11
N LEU A 174 1.33 5.11 -6.18
CA LEU A 174 0.34 6.19 -6.19
C LEU A 174 -0.94 5.69 -5.50
N THR A 175 -1.49 6.47 -4.57
CA THR A 175 -2.74 6.14 -3.89
C THR A 175 -3.82 7.20 -4.11
N GLY A 176 -5.09 6.81 -3.94
CA GLY A 176 -6.24 7.72 -4.00
C GLY A 176 -6.62 8.39 -2.67
N ARG A 177 -5.69 8.50 -1.71
CA ARG A 177 -5.95 9.09 -0.38
C ARG A 177 -5.88 10.63 -0.43
N ARG A 178 -6.82 11.30 0.25
CA ARG A 178 -6.92 12.76 0.36
C ARG A 178 -7.19 13.19 1.79
N ARG A 179 -6.73 14.38 2.18
CA ARG A 179 -6.99 14.94 3.53
C ARG A 179 -8.48 15.19 3.76
N SER A 180 -9.21 15.64 2.73
CA SER A 180 -10.65 15.91 2.83
C SER A 180 -11.51 14.68 3.14
N GLN A 181 -10.91 13.48 3.20
CA GLN A 181 -11.57 12.24 3.55
C GLN A 181 -11.65 12.00 5.06
N GLY A 182 -10.97 12.83 5.87
CA GLY A 182 -11.09 12.84 7.33
C GLY A 182 -10.30 11.76 8.07
N GLY A 183 -10.38 11.80 9.40
CA GLY A 183 -9.86 10.77 10.29
C GLY A 183 -8.34 10.66 10.23
N ALA A 184 -7.81 9.44 10.05
CA ALA A 184 -6.37 9.23 9.95
C ALA A 184 -5.73 9.93 8.74
N ARG A 185 -6.54 10.36 7.75
CA ARG A 185 -6.07 10.98 6.51
C ARG A 185 -5.78 12.48 6.64
N ASP A 186 -6.19 13.13 7.71
CA ASP A 186 -5.98 14.57 7.92
C ASP A 186 -4.49 14.95 7.97
N SER A 187 -3.64 14.03 8.45
CA SER A 187 -2.20 14.23 8.58
C SER A 187 -1.37 13.74 7.39
N LEU A 188 -2.03 13.38 6.28
CA LEU A 188 -1.36 12.88 5.07
C LEU A 188 -0.26 13.81 4.57
N SER A 189 0.82 13.22 4.06
CA SER A 189 1.87 13.90 3.29
C SER A 189 1.83 13.49 1.81
N TYR A 190 2.39 14.28 0.91
CA TYR A 190 2.42 13.96 -0.53
C TYR A 190 3.25 12.71 -0.78
N ILE A 191 4.36 12.56 -0.04
CA ILE A 191 5.21 11.37 -0.02
C ILE A 191 5.31 10.89 1.42
N GLU A 192 5.02 9.61 1.61
CA GLU A 192 5.17 8.86 2.85
C GLU A 192 6.04 7.62 2.59
N VAL A 193 6.74 7.14 3.61
CA VAL A 193 7.42 5.83 3.55
C VAL A 193 6.67 4.90 4.49
N ASP A 194 6.28 3.75 3.97
CA ASP A 194 5.76 2.66 4.77
C ASP A 194 6.91 2.00 5.53
N ASN A 195 6.91 2.11 6.86
CA ASN A 195 8.03 1.65 7.67
C ASN A 195 8.19 0.12 7.70
N GLU A 196 7.13 -0.64 7.45
CA GLU A 196 7.19 -2.11 7.44
C GLU A 196 7.73 -2.63 6.12
N THR A 197 7.21 -2.10 5.02
CA THR A 197 7.49 -2.60 3.66
C THR A 197 8.60 -1.82 2.95
N GLY A 198 8.96 -0.63 3.44
CA GLY A 198 9.86 0.30 2.75
C GLY A 198 9.25 0.98 1.53
N ILE A 199 7.99 0.67 1.18
CA ILE A 199 7.32 1.18 -0.01
C ILE A 199 7.05 2.68 0.14
N ILE A 200 7.38 3.44 -0.91
CA ILE A 200 7.08 4.87 -0.98
C ILE A 200 5.62 5.04 -1.41
N LYS A 201 4.79 5.66 -0.56
CA LYS A 201 3.39 5.99 -0.87
C LYS A 201 3.29 7.44 -1.31
N ILE A 202 2.65 7.67 -2.45
CA ILE A 202 2.53 8.99 -3.06
C ILE A 202 1.04 9.33 -3.20
N ASN A 203 0.64 10.49 -2.67
CA ASN A 203 -0.74 10.94 -2.63
C ASN A 203 -0.88 12.22 -3.49
N PRO A 204 -0.94 12.12 -4.83
CA PRO A 204 -0.82 13.26 -5.74
C PRO A 204 -1.98 14.27 -5.61
N LEU A 205 -3.16 13.77 -5.25
CA LEU A 205 -4.41 14.53 -5.10
C LEU A 205 -4.74 14.79 -3.63
N MET A 206 -3.74 14.75 -2.75
CA MET A 206 -3.96 14.76 -1.30
C MET A 206 -4.68 16.01 -0.78
N ASP A 207 -4.46 17.15 -1.43
CA ASP A 207 -5.05 18.45 -1.13
C ASP A 207 -6.37 18.72 -1.88
N TRP A 208 -6.83 17.79 -2.72
CA TRP A 208 -8.09 17.95 -3.44
C TRP A 208 -9.31 17.63 -2.57
N SER A 209 -10.32 18.49 -2.63
CA SER A 209 -11.64 18.23 -2.08
C SER A 209 -12.39 17.16 -2.89
N PHE A 210 -13.45 16.61 -2.31
CA PHE A 210 -14.36 15.72 -3.04
C PHE A 210 -15.00 16.41 -4.25
N SER A 211 -15.35 17.71 -4.12
CA SER A 211 -15.94 18.47 -5.22
C SER A 211 -14.98 18.69 -6.38
N GLN A 212 -13.69 18.93 -6.12
CA GLN A 212 -12.66 19.02 -7.17
C GLN A 212 -12.52 17.70 -7.93
N VAL A 213 -12.47 16.57 -7.20
CA VAL A 213 -12.43 15.23 -7.80
C VAL A 213 -13.66 14.97 -8.67
N LYS A 214 -14.88 15.23 -8.15
CA LYS A 214 -16.12 15.03 -8.92
C LYS A 214 -16.20 15.93 -10.15
N SER A 215 -15.77 17.18 -10.03
CA SER A 215 -15.73 18.13 -11.15
C SER A 215 -14.80 17.63 -12.26
N TYR A 216 -13.61 17.14 -11.92
CA TYR A 216 -12.66 16.57 -12.89
C TYR A 216 -13.22 15.33 -13.59
N ILE A 217 -13.86 14.41 -12.83
CA ILE A 217 -14.51 13.23 -13.40
C ILE A 217 -15.56 13.61 -14.44
N THR A 218 -16.36 14.64 -14.13
CA THR A 218 -17.42 15.14 -15.01
C THR A 218 -16.85 15.86 -16.23
N GLU A 219 -15.86 16.75 -16.04
CA GLU A 219 -15.25 17.53 -17.12
C GLU A 219 -14.51 16.66 -18.15
N HIS A 220 -13.99 15.52 -17.73
CA HIS A 220 -13.21 14.62 -18.60
C HIS A 220 -13.94 13.33 -18.98
N ASP A 221 -15.25 13.24 -18.71
CA ASP A 221 -16.09 12.09 -19.03
C ASP A 221 -15.47 10.75 -18.58
N ILE A 222 -14.93 10.74 -17.36
CA ILE A 222 -14.24 9.56 -16.81
C ILE A 222 -15.28 8.57 -16.28
N PRO A 223 -15.27 7.29 -16.70
CA PRO A 223 -16.20 6.31 -16.16
C PRO A 223 -16.00 6.16 -14.65
N TYR A 224 -17.08 6.26 -13.89
CA TYR A 224 -17.08 6.07 -12.44
C TYR A 224 -18.11 5.03 -11.99
N ASN A 225 -18.05 4.60 -10.73
CA ASN A 225 -18.95 3.58 -10.19
C ASN A 225 -20.37 4.14 -10.05
N VAL A 226 -21.36 3.50 -10.68
CA VAL A 226 -22.75 3.96 -10.71
C VAL A 226 -23.39 4.03 -9.31
N LEU A 227 -22.84 3.32 -8.32
CA LEU A 227 -23.28 3.41 -6.93
C LEU A 227 -23.05 4.81 -6.34
N LEU A 228 -22.14 5.62 -6.90
CA LEU A 228 -21.96 7.01 -6.47
C LEU A 228 -23.27 7.79 -6.55
N ASP A 229 -24.03 7.60 -7.64
CA ASP A 229 -25.30 8.29 -7.87
C ASP A 229 -26.43 7.75 -6.98
N GLN A 230 -26.17 6.65 -6.27
CA GLN A 230 -27.04 6.04 -5.27
C GLN A 230 -26.61 6.40 -3.83
N GLY A 231 -25.71 7.38 -3.66
CA GLY A 231 -25.23 7.86 -2.37
C GLY A 231 -23.98 7.15 -1.83
N TYR A 232 -23.34 6.26 -2.58
CA TYR A 232 -22.11 5.61 -2.17
C TYR A 232 -20.87 6.47 -2.48
N LYS A 233 -20.56 7.44 -1.60
CA LYS A 233 -19.42 8.35 -1.77
C LYS A 233 -18.04 7.66 -1.62
N SER A 234 -17.97 6.51 -0.94
CA SER A 234 -16.74 5.73 -0.72
C SER A 234 -17.07 4.24 -0.79
N ILE A 235 -16.49 3.52 -1.75
CA ILE A 235 -16.88 2.13 -2.09
C ILE A 235 -15.75 1.15 -1.77
N GLY A 236 -16.09 -0.03 -1.26
CA GLY A 236 -15.21 -1.18 -1.12
C GLY A 236 -16.05 -2.45 -1.09
N ASP A 237 -15.76 -3.36 -0.16
CA ASP A 237 -16.53 -4.60 -0.05
C ASP A 237 -18.01 -4.33 0.26
N TRP A 238 -18.91 -5.14 -0.30
CA TRP A 238 -20.36 -4.92 -0.22
C TRP A 238 -20.92 -5.01 1.20
N HIS A 239 -20.33 -5.86 2.05
CA HIS A 239 -20.75 -6.06 3.44
C HIS A 239 -20.35 -4.94 4.39
N SER A 240 -19.41 -4.07 4.00
CA SER A 240 -18.84 -3.02 4.86
C SER A 240 -18.92 -1.61 4.25
N THR A 241 -19.85 -1.43 3.32
CA THR A 241 -20.10 -0.17 2.62
C THR A 241 -21.60 0.14 2.60
N SER A 242 -21.98 1.32 3.07
CA SER A 242 -23.35 1.83 3.05
C SER A 242 -23.45 3.17 2.32
N PRO A 243 -24.61 3.53 1.75
CA PRO A 243 -24.82 4.86 1.21
C PRO A 243 -24.84 5.90 2.34
N VAL A 244 -24.55 7.15 1.98
CA VAL A 244 -24.57 8.31 2.87
C VAL A 244 -25.39 9.44 2.25
N SER A 245 -25.95 10.29 3.10
CA SER A 245 -26.62 11.51 2.67
C SER A 245 -25.63 12.52 2.09
N GLU A 246 -26.14 13.53 1.38
CA GLU A 246 -25.33 14.61 0.80
C GLU A 246 -24.51 15.37 1.84
N THR A 247 -25.02 15.50 3.07
CA THR A 247 -24.37 16.23 4.16
C THR A 247 -23.41 15.40 5.01
N GLU A 248 -23.49 14.07 4.94
CA GLU A 248 -22.57 13.18 5.63
C GLU A 248 -21.18 13.14 4.97
N ASP A 249 -20.15 12.91 5.78
CA ASP A 249 -18.76 12.79 5.35
C ASP A 249 -18.59 11.72 4.27
N GLU A 250 -17.66 11.94 3.33
CA GLU A 250 -17.39 11.05 2.19
C GLU A 250 -17.20 9.59 2.58
N ARG A 251 -16.60 9.33 3.75
CA ARG A 251 -16.29 7.98 4.24
C ARG A 251 -17.24 7.49 5.34
N ALA A 252 -18.28 8.24 5.71
CA ALA A 252 -19.20 7.86 6.80
C ALA A 252 -19.93 6.52 6.55
N GLY A 253 -20.05 6.10 5.29
CA GLY A 253 -20.63 4.83 4.90
C GLY A 253 -19.69 3.62 5.08
N ARG A 254 -18.41 3.85 5.38
CA ARG A 254 -17.44 2.79 5.65
C ARG A 254 -17.49 2.43 7.11
N TRP A 255 -17.62 1.14 7.40
CA TRP A 255 -17.59 0.61 8.78
C TRP A 255 -18.62 1.27 9.72
N LYS A 256 -19.79 1.63 9.19
CA LYS A 256 -20.86 2.27 9.96
C LYS A 256 -21.21 1.42 11.18
N GLY A 257 -21.10 2.01 12.38
CA GLY A 257 -21.33 1.30 13.65
C GLY A 257 -20.14 0.49 14.18
N ARG A 258 -18.95 0.56 13.56
CA ARG A 258 -17.72 -0.11 14.03
C ARG A 258 -16.67 0.90 14.48
N ALA A 259 -15.68 0.45 15.28
CA ALA A 259 -14.58 1.29 15.78
C ALA A 259 -13.46 1.58 14.74
N LYS A 260 -13.62 1.07 13.52
CA LYS A 260 -12.58 1.11 12.48
C LYS A 260 -12.68 2.38 11.65
N THR A 261 -11.54 3.05 11.47
CA THR A 261 -11.45 4.33 10.76
C THR A 261 -10.64 4.26 9.47
N GLU A 262 -9.76 3.25 9.33
CA GLU A 262 -8.87 3.08 8.18
C GLU A 262 -8.73 1.60 7.80
N CYS A 263 -8.47 1.33 6.53
CA CYS A 263 -8.32 -0.03 6.01
C CYS A 263 -6.95 -0.60 6.42
N GLY A 264 -6.87 -1.92 6.68
CA GLY A 264 -5.61 -2.60 7.02
C GLY A 264 -4.45 -2.32 6.06
N ILE A 265 -4.76 -2.11 4.77
CA ILE A 265 -3.85 -1.73 3.68
C ILE A 265 -3.02 -0.46 3.96
N HIS A 266 -3.53 0.46 4.80
CA HIS A 266 -2.91 1.76 5.05
C HIS A 266 -2.46 1.94 6.49
N ASN A 267 -2.66 0.94 7.35
CA ASN A 267 -2.18 1.01 8.72
C ASN A 267 -0.67 0.77 8.75
N LYS A 268 0.03 1.53 9.61
CA LYS A 268 1.49 1.43 9.79
C LYS A 268 1.95 0.09 10.35
N MET A 269 1.03 -0.67 10.93
CA MET A 269 1.08 -2.12 11.03
C MET A 269 -0.31 -2.68 10.78
N SER A 270 -0.44 -3.77 10.04
CA SER A 270 -1.68 -4.55 10.07
C SER A 270 -1.99 -4.93 11.52
N ARG A 271 -3.24 -4.80 11.99
CA ARG A 271 -3.59 -5.23 13.35
C ARG A 271 -3.30 -6.71 13.58
N TYR A 272 -3.37 -7.52 12.53
CA TYR A 272 -2.95 -8.91 12.60
C TYR A 272 -1.43 -9.06 12.76
N ALA A 273 -0.62 -8.21 12.10
CA ALA A 273 0.81 -8.18 12.35
C ALA A 273 1.13 -7.74 13.79
N GLN A 274 0.40 -6.76 14.33
CA GLN A 274 0.49 -6.37 15.74
C GLN A 274 0.10 -7.53 16.67
N PHE A 275 -0.95 -8.28 16.33
CA PHE A 275 -1.38 -9.46 17.07
C PHE A 275 -0.34 -10.58 17.04
N LEU A 276 0.27 -10.86 15.88
CA LEU A 276 1.35 -11.83 15.74
C LEU A 276 2.61 -11.40 16.50
N SER A 277 3.02 -10.14 16.39
CA SER A 277 4.14 -9.59 17.16
C SER A 277 3.86 -9.68 18.67
N GLY A 278 2.64 -9.35 19.11
CA GLY A 278 2.24 -9.50 20.51
C GLY A 278 2.27 -10.95 21.01
N GLN A 279 1.88 -11.92 20.18
CA GLN A 279 2.01 -13.35 20.50
C GLN A 279 3.47 -13.81 20.57
N GLN A 280 4.32 -13.34 19.65
CA GLN A 280 5.76 -13.65 19.68
C GLN A 280 6.43 -13.06 20.92
N GLU A 281 6.12 -11.82 21.27
CA GLU A 281 6.62 -11.17 22.49
C GLU A 281 6.18 -11.93 23.75
N GLN A 282 4.91 -12.37 23.82
CA GLN A 282 4.41 -13.19 24.93
C GLN A 282 5.11 -14.55 25.01
N GLN A 283 5.32 -15.22 23.89
CA GLN A 283 6.07 -16.48 23.84
C GLN A 283 7.52 -16.28 24.30
N GLN A 284 8.17 -15.21 23.85
CA GLN A 284 9.54 -14.88 24.22
C GLN A 284 9.65 -14.59 25.72
N GLN A 285 8.74 -13.78 26.29
CA GLN A 285 8.67 -13.50 27.72
C GLN A 285 8.40 -14.76 28.55
N SER A 286 7.49 -15.64 28.10
CA SER A 286 7.23 -16.91 28.80
C SER A 286 8.47 -17.82 28.80
N SER A 287 9.20 -17.89 27.68
CA SER A 287 10.43 -18.67 27.58
C SER A 287 11.57 -18.11 28.43
N GLU A 288 11.71 -16.77 28.52
CA GLU A 288 12.69 -16.12 29.39
C GLU A 288 12.36 -16.35 30.87
N GLN A 289 11.08 -16.31 31.23
CA GLN A 289 10.62 -16.55 32.60
C GLN A 289 10.86 -18.00 33.04
N GLU A 290 10.61 -18.98 32.16
CA GLU A 290 10.93 -20.39 32.39
C GLU A 290 12.44 -20.63 32.55
N GLN A 291 13.27 -19.98 31.71
CA GLN A 291 14.72 -20.06 31.80
C GLN A 291 15.25 -19.46 33.10
N LEU A 292 14.71 -18.30 33.51
CA LEU A 292 15.10 -17.63 34.75
C LEU A 292 14.70 -18.47 35.97
N SER A 293 13.49 -19.03 35.98
CA SER A 293 13.04 -19.94 37.04
C SER A 293 13.92 -21.19 37.14
N SER A 294 14.25 -21.81 36.00
CA SER A 294 15.14 -22.97 35.94
C SER A 294 16.58 -22.65 36.39
N ALA A 295 17.07 -21.44 36.12
CA ALA A 295 18.38 -20.98 36.58
C ALA A 295 18.39 -20.74 38.10
N LEU A 296 17.34 -20.13 38.64
CA LEU A 296 17.17 -19.91 40.08
C LEU A 296 17.12 -21.23 40.85
N GLU A 297 16.36 -22.22 40.38
CA GLU A 297 16.31 -23.55 41.01
C GLU A 297 17.67 -24.25 41.02
N LYS A 298 18.47 -24.10 39.95
CA LYS A 298 19.83 -24.66 39.90
C LYS A 298 20.76 -23.99 40.91
N VAL A 299 20.63 -22.67 41.09
CA VAL A 299 21.40 -21.92 42.09
C VAL A 299 21.00 -22.34 43.49
N GLU A 300 19.71 -22.45 43.79
CA GLU A 300 19.20 -22.91 45.08
C GLU A 300 19.68 -24.33 45.42
N ARG A 301 19.60 -25.27 44.46
CA ARG A 301 20.13 -26.63 44.64
C ARG A 301 21.64 -26.63 44.88
N SER A 302 22.39 -25.80 44.16
CA SER A 302 23.84 -25.68 44.33
C SER A 302 24.21 -25.10 45.70
N GLN A 303 23.43 -24.15 46.20
CA GLN A 303 23.60 -23.58 47.53
C GLN A 303 23.23 -24.57 48.64
N GLN A 304 22.19 -25.38 48.48
CA GLN A 304 21.83 -26.44 49.43
C GLN A 304 22.90 -27.55 49.51
N ILE A 305 23.51 -27.91 48.38
CA ILE A 305 24.61 -28.90 48.34
C ILE A 305 25.88 -28.36 49.01
N SER A 306 26.12 -27.04 48.99
CA SER A 306 27.30 -26.42 49.61
C SER A 306 27.18 -26.25 51.14
N VAL A 307 26.01 -26.52 51.72
CA VAL A 307 25.72 -26.33 53.16
C VAL A 307 25.59 -27.67 53.91
N MET A 308 25.68 -28.81 53.20
CA MET A 308 25.81 -30.17 53.77
C MET A 308 27.28 -30.61 53.81
#